data_AF-A0A2D5XZ55-F1
#
_entry.id   AF-A0A2D5XZ55-F1
#
_cell.length_a   1.000
_cell.length_b   1.000
_cell.length_c   1.000
_cell.angle_alpha   90.00
_cell.angle_beta   90.00
_cell.angle_gamma   90.00
#
_symmetry.space_group_name_H-M   'P 1'
#
loop_
_entity.id
_entity.type
_entity.pdbx_description
1 polymer ?
#
loop_
_entity_poly.entity_id
_entity_poly.type
_entity_poly.pdbx_seq_one_letter_code
_entity_poly.pdbx_strand_id
1 'polypeptide(L)'
;MGRIKQKMIKNAARDFLKEDHSFTPDFEHDKQLLEQSEAMPGKKVRNKVAGYLARLEKAKLNAAAKAAKRAAKEEAAKAAAEKEEQEKERPQYEQ
;
A
#
# COMPACT_ATOMS: atom_id res chain seq x y z
N MET A 1 24.77 7.48 -10.47
CA MET A 1 23.59 6.90 -11.15
C MET A 1 22.40 6.86 -10.18
N GLY A 2 21.30 7.55 -10.48
CA GLY A 2 20.16 7.71 -9.57
C GLY A 2 19.24 6.47 -9.48
N ARG A 3 18.67 6.24 -8.30
CA ARG A 3 17.75 5.10 -8.01
C ARG A 3 16.32 5.33 -8.53
N ILE A 4 16.09 6.46 -9.19
CA ILE A 4 14.79 6.92 -9.71
C ILE A 4 14.50 6.26 -11.07
N LYS A 5 13.28 5.74 -11.23
CA LYS A 5 12.85 5.03 -12.43
C LYS A 5 12.40 6.07 -13.47
N GLN A 6 12.76 5.84 -14.73
CA GLN A 6 12.35 6.70 -15.85
C GLN A 6 10.82 6.67 -16.03
N LYS A 7 10.27 7.72 -16.65
CA LYS A 7 8.83 7.86 -16.89
C LYS A 7 8.24 6.69 -17.68
N MET A 8 8.95 6.21 -18.71
CA MET A 8 8.51 5.08 -19.55
C MET A 8 8.23 3.82 -18.72
N ILE A 9 9.11 3.47 -17.78
CA ILE A 9 8.94 2.31 -16.89
C ILE A 9 7.71 2.48 -16.00
N LYS A 10 7.50 3.69 -15.46
CA LYS A 10 6.36 3.96 -14.59
C LYS A 10 5.04 3.97 -15.35
N ASN A 11 5.03 4.38 -16.60
CA ASN A 11 3.84 4.39 -17.43
C ASN A 11 3.46 2.96 -17.82
N ALA A 12 4.41 2.20 -18.38
CA ALA A 12 4.17 0.80 -18.73
C ALA A 12 3.63 -0.01 -17.53
N ALA A 13 4.23 0.13 -16.35
CA ALA A 13 3.74 -0.54 -15.16
C ALA A 13 2.30 -0.13 -14.77
N ARG A 14 1.90 1.11 -14.98
CA ARG A 14 0.53 1.56 -14.70
C ARG A 14 -0.46 1.04 -15.74
N ASP A 15 -0.02 0.90 -16.98
CA ASP A 15 -0.87 0.39 -18.04
C ASP A 15 -1.16 -1.11 -17.81
N PHE A 16 -0.16 -1.90 -17.44
CA PHE A 16 -0.40 -3.28 -17.02
C PHE A 16 -1.32 -3.39 -15.79
N LEU A 17 -1.21 -2.45 -14.85
CA LEU A 17 -2.07 -2.44 -13.66
C LEU A 17 -3.54 -2.17 -13.99
N LYS A 18 -3.83 -1.56 -15.15
CA LYS A 18 -5.20 -1.32 -15.64
C LYS A 18 -5.75 -2.52 -16.40
N GLU A 19 -4.88 -3.32 -17.01
CA GLU A 19 -5.27 -4.51 -17.79
C GLU A 19 -5.63 -5.73 -16.89
N ASP A 20 -5.89 -5.50 -15.59
CA ASP A 20 -6.32 -6.51 -14.61
C ASP A 20 -5.43 -7.75 -14.52
N HIS A 21 -4.14 -7.60 -14.77
CA HIS A 21 -3.17 -8.64 -14.46
C HIS A 21 -3.02 -8.79 -12.94
N SER A 22 -3.02 -10.05 -12.48
CA SER A 22 -2.90 -10.44 -11.07
C SER A 22 -1.47 -10.20 -10.56
N PHE A 23 -1.07 -8.95 -10.40
CA PHE A 23 0.25 -8.61 -9.86
C PHE A 23 0.31 -8.81 -8.35
N THR A 24 1.46 -9.27 -7.89
CA THR A 24 1.69 -9.58 -6.48
C THR A 24 2.83 -8.72 -5.93
N PRO A 25 3.00 -8.63 -4.61
CA PRO A 25 4.21 -8.01 -4.04
C PRO A 25 5.49 -8.82 -4.30
N ASP A 26 5.41 -10.00 -4.96
CA ASP A 26 6.55 -10.84 -5.27
C ASP A 26 7.16 -10.52 -6.64
N PHE A 27 8.48 -10.45 -6.68
CA PHE A 27 9.21 -10.07 -7.89
C PHE A 27 9.27 -11.20 -8.92
N GLU A 28 9.44 -12.45 -8.48
CA GLU A 28 9.62 -13.57 -9.39
C GLU A 28 8.32 -13.86 -10.15
N HIS A 29 7.18 -13.80 -9.45
CA HIS A 29 5.86 -13.91 -10.06
C HIS A 29 5.64 -12.85 -11.15
N ASP A 30 5.83 -11.57 -10.83
CA ASP A 30 5.66 -10.47 -11.79
C ASP A 30 6.63 -10.57 -12.98
N LYS A 31 7.86 -11.07 -12.74
CA LYS A 31 8.86 -11.27 -13.79
C LYS A 31 8.43 -12.34 -14.78
N GLN A 32 7.88 -13.46 -14.29
CA GLN A 32 7.40 -14.57 -15.12
C GLN A 32 6.19 -14.14 -15.96
N LEU A 33 5.25 -13.41 -15.35
CA LEU A 33 4.08 -12.89 -16.05
C LEU A 33 4.49 -11.93 -17.19
N LEU A 34 5.44 -11.04 -16.91
CA LEU A 34 5.98 -10.11 -17.91
C LEU A 34 6.91 -10.75 -18.95
N GLU A 35 7.34 -11.99 -18.72
CA GLU A 35 8.08 -12.77 -19.69
C GLU A 35 7.17 -13.41 -20.73
N GLN A 36 5.96 -13.81 -20.30
CA GLN A 36 4.92 -14.34 -21.19
C GLN A 36 4.27 -13.25 -22.03
N SER A 37 4.16 -12.02 -21.52
CA SER A 37 3.71 -10.88 -22.31
C SER A 37 4.84 -10.41 -23.25
N GLU A 38 4.75 -10.69 -24.55
CA GLU A 38 5.73 -10.24 -25.57
C GLU A 38 5.86 -8.70 -25.69
N ALA A 39 5.14 -7.92 -24.88
CA ALA A 39 5.12 -6.47 -24.86
C ALA A 39 6.48 -5.80 -24.54
N MET A 40 7.48 -6.53 -24.04
CA MET A 40 8.73 -5.95 -23.53
C MET A 40 9.95 -6.25 -24.40
N PRO A 41 10.72 -5.23 -24.81
CA PRO A 41 11.84 -5.39 -25.74
C PRO A 41 13.11 -6.02 -25.11
N GLY A 42 13.16 -6.21 -23.79
CA GLY A 42 14.32 -6.89 -23.18
C GLY A 42 14.37 -6.98 -21.65
N LYS A 43 15.25 -7.86 -21.16
CA LYS A 43 15.39 -8.25 -19.73
C LYS A 43 15.57 -7.06 -18.77
N LYS A 44 16.39 -6.06 -19.15
CA LYS A 44 16.66 -4.89 -18.29
C LYS A 44 15.42 -4.04 -18.06
N VAL A 45 14.57 -3.89 -19.08
CA VAL A 45 13.33 -3.10 -18.97
C VAL A 45 12.29 -3.92 -18.19
N ARG A 46 12.13 -5.20 -18.52
CA ARG A 46 11.25 -6.15 -17.81
C ARG A 46 11.51 -6.14 -16.30
N ASN A 47 12.76 -6.31 -15.88
CA ASN A 47 13.13 -6.31 -14.46
C ASN A 47 12.85 -4.97 -13.75
N LYS A 48 13.01 -3.85 -14.45
CA LYS A 48 12.69 -2.53 -13.89
C LYS A 48 11.18 -2.32 -13.73
N VAL A 49 10.39 -2.86 -14.66
CA VAL A 49 8.91 -2.84 -14.60
C VAL A 49 8.42 -3.76 -13.48
N ALA A 50 8.85 -5.03 -13.46
CA ALA A 50 8.53 -5.99 -12.40
C ALA A 50 8.88 -5.44 -11.00
N GLY A 51 10.09 -4.90 -10.84
CA GLY A 51 10.50 -4.30 -9.56
C GLY A 51 9.73 -3.03 -9.19
N TYR A 52 9.14 -2.31 -10.15
CA TYR A 52 8.29 -1.17 -9.86
C TYR A 52 6.86 -1.59 -9.51
N LEU A 53 6.32 -2.64 -10.14
CA LEU A 53 5.02 -3.24 -9.83
C LEU A 53 4.98 -3.79 -8.41
N ALA A 54 5.90 -4.68 -8.04
CA ALA A 54 6.04 -5.18 -6.68
C ALA A 54 6.20 -4.06 -5.64
N ARG A 55 6.83 -2.93 -5.99
CA ARG A 55 6.93 -1.76 -5.11
C ARG A 55 5.58 -1.06 -4.92
N LEU A 56 4.76 -0.96 -5.97
CA LEU A 56 3.44 -0.36 -5.89
C LEU A 56 2.51 -1.21 -5.02
N GLU A 57 2.51 -2.53 -5.21
CA GLU A 57 1.70 -3.44 -4.39
C GLU A 57 2.11 -3.41 -2.92
N LYS A 58 3.42 -3.44 -2.62
CA LYS A 58 3.90 -3.24 -1.24
C LYS A 58 3.49 -1.89 -0.66
N ALA A 59 3.49 -0.83 -1.47
CA ALA A 59 3.07 0.49 -1.02
C ALA A 59 1.57 0.53 -0.68
N LYS A 60 0.72 -0.14 -1.49
CA LYS A 60 -0.72 -0.28 -1.21
C LYS A 60 -0.97 -1.03 0.10
N LEU A 61 -0.32 -2.19 0.29
CA LEU A 61 -0.44 -2.99 1.51
C LEU A 61 -0.05 -2.18 2.76
N ASN A 62 1.09 -1.48 2.68
CA ASN A 62 1.55 -0.62 3.77
C ASN A 62 0.62 0.57 4.03
N ALA A 63 0.04 1.17 2.98
CA ALA A 63 -0.93 2.24 3.13
C ALA A 63 -2.21 1.76 3.82
N ALA A 64 -2.73 0.58 3.44
CA ALA A 64 -3.87 -0.05 4.08
C ALA A 64 -3.60 -0.36 5.56
N ALA A 65 -2.44 -0.96 5.87
CA ALA A 65 -2.04 -1.23 7.25
C ALA A 65 -1.92 0.06 8.08
N LYS A 66 -1.39 1.14 7.49
CA LYS A 66 -1.29 2.44 8.15
C LYS A 66 -2.66 3.08 8.38
N ALA A 67 -3.59 2.93 7.43
CA ALA A 67 -4.96 3.40 7.58
C ALA A 67 -5.68 2.67 8.72
N ALA A 68 -5.55 1.34 8.79
CA ALA A 68 -6.13 0.54 9.87
C ALA A 68 -5.58 0.94 11.25
N LYS A 69 -4.26 1.13 11.37
CA LYS A 69 -3.63 1.61 12.61
C LYS A 69 -4.11 3.01 13.02
N ARG A 70 -4.37 3.90 12.06
CA ARG A 70 -4.91 5.23 12.35
C ARG A 70 -6.35 5.17 12.83
N ALA A 71 -7.19 4.35 12.20
CA ALA A 71 -8.57 4.12 12.62
C ALA A 71 -8.63 3.57 14.05
N ALA A 72 -7.83 2.53 14.36
CA ALA A 72 -7.76 1.96 15.70
C ALA A 72 -7.28 2.97 16.75
N LYS A 73 -6.33 3.85 16.39
CA LYS A 73 -5.87 4.93 17.30
C LYS A 73 -6.97 5.97 17.55
N GLU A 74 -7.73 6.33 16.53
CA GLU A 74 -8.82 7.30 16.63
C GLU A 74 -9.98 6.75 17.47
N GLU A 75 -10.31 5.47 17.29
CA GLU A 75 -11.32 4.77 18.09
C GLU A 75 -10.91 4.67 19.57
N ALA A 76 -9.65 4.34 19.83
CA ALA A 76 -9.10 4.34 21.19
C ALA A 76 -9.10 5.73 21.83
N ALA A 77 -8.89 6.80 21.05
CA ALA A 77 -8.94 8.17 21.55
C ALA A 77 -10.37 8.62 21.89
N LYS A 78 -11.38 8.23 21.09
CA LYS A 78 -12.79 8.51 21.38
C LYS A 78 -13.27 7.77 22.63
N ALA A 79 -12.92 6.50 22.77
CA ALA A 79 -13.26 5.70 23.96
C ALA A 79 -12.58 6.22 25.25
N ALA A 80 -11.41 6.85 25.15
CA ALA A 80 -10.77 7.51 26.29
C ALA A 80 -11.49 8.80 26.68
N ALA A 81 -11.89 9.61 25.69
CA ALA A 81 -12.63 10.86 25.93
C ALA A 81 -14.01 10.60 26.57
N GLU A 82 -14.73 9.57 26.11
CA GLU A 82 -16.06 9.21 26.64
C GLU A 82 -15.98 8.67 28.09
N LYS A 83 -14.90 7.97 28.45
CA LYS A 83 -14.65 7.55 29.83
C LYS A 83 -14.32 8.73 30.75
N GLU A 84 -13.57 9.71 30.25
CA GLU A 84 -13.23 10.93 30.98
C GLU A 84 -14.46 11.81 31.23
N GLU A 85 -15.43 11.78 30.32
CA GLU A 85 -16.69 12.52 30.44
C GLU A 85 -17.64 11.85 31.45
N GLN A 86 -17.76 10.51 31.40
CA GLN A 86 -18.54 9.74 32.37
C GLN A 86 -17.99 9.78 33.80
N GLU A 87 -16.67 9.97 33.96
CA GLU A 87 -16.04 10.09 35.28
C GLU A 87 -16.27 11.48 35.91
N LYS A 88 -16.43 12.52 35.09
CA LYS A 88 -16.78 13.89 35.54
C LYS A 88 -18.26 14.03 35.91
N GLU A 89 -19.14 13.25 35.30
CA GLU A 89 -20.58 13.27 35.58
C GLU A 89 -20.99 12.39 36.79
N ARG A 90 -20.05 11.68 37.44
CA ARG A 90 -20.38 10.94 38.66
C ARG A 90 -20.81 11.93 39.76
N PRO A 91 -22.08 11.88 40.22
CA PRO A 91 -22.53 12.75 41.30
C PRO A 91 -21.73 12.39 42.56
N GLN A 92 -21.04 13.38 43.13
CA GLN A 92 -20.50 13.25 44.48
C GLN A 92 -21.70 13.09 45.41
N TYR A 93 -21.98 11.85 45.83
CA TYR A 93 -22.97 11.61 46.88
C TYR A 93 -22.47 12.32 48.15
N GLU A 94 -23.30 13.27 48.55
CA GLU A 94 -23.14 14.21 49.65
C GLU A 94 -22.81 13.49 50.97
N GLN A 95 -21.90 14.09 51.75
CA GLN A 95 -21.55 13.66 53.11
C GLN A 95 -22.65 13.99 54.12
#